data_AF-A0A2V5PK09-F1
#
_entry.id   AF-A0A2V5PK09-F1
#
_cell.length_a   1.000
_cell.length_b   1.000
_cell.length_c   1.000
_cell.angle_alpha   90.00
_cell.angle_beta   90.00
_cell.angle_gamma   90.00
#
_symmetry.space_group_name_H-M   'P 1'
#
loop_
_entity.id
_entity.type
_entity.pdbx_description
1 polymer ?
#
loop_
_entity_poly.entity_id
_entity_poly.type
_entity_poly.pdbx_seq_one_letter_code
_entity_poly.pdbx_strand_id
1 'polypeptide(L)'
;MFVNDQDGISEKTLDSRNIVMGSGAHQISFRNNFNTEHDPPPAEIFWDGYVLEVSVNGGAFVDVTDPTIGGTFVSGPYTGEIDGTANNPLAGRLAWSGNSGGYIDTVINLGNAALNGQTIKIRLRMGTDEATAAPGVHFDTLSITGASCP
;
A
#
# COMPACT_ATOMS: atom_id res chain seq x y z
N MET A 1 5.75 8.00 9.26
CA MET A 1 6.36 6.69 9.62
C MET A 1 7.43 6.36 8.59
N PHE A 2 8.43 5.56 8.99
CA PHE A 2 9.45 4.97 8.12
C PHE A 2 9.48 3.45 8.31
N VAL A 3 9.64 2.70 7.22
CA VAL A 3 9.92 1.26 7.21
C VAL A 3 11.12 1.04 6.29
N ASN A 4 12.16 0.40 6.80
CA ASN A 4 13.37 0.17 6.01
C ASN A 4 13.16 -0.98 5.01
N ASP A 5 13.77 -0.81 3.84
CA ASP A 5 14.10 -1.90 2.93
C ASP A 5 15.39 -2.57 3.47
N GLN A 6 15.48 -3.89 3.39
CA GLN A 6 16.57 -4.65 3.99
C GLN A 6 17.03 -5.75 3.04
N ASP A 7 18.31 -6.05 3.13
CA ASP A 7 18.88 -7.28 2.58
C ASP A 7 18.30 -8.47 3.34
N GLY A 8 17.49 -9.28 2.65
CA GLY A 8 16.94 -10.52 3.16
C GLY A 8 15.42 -10.54 3.31
N ILE A 9 14.84 -11.70 3.01
CA ILE A 9 13.38 -11.88 2.85
C ILE A 9 12.66 -11.45 4.11
N SER A 10 11.74 -10.49 3.99
CA SER A 10 10.98 -10.02 5.12
C SER A 10 9.59 -9.53 4.78
N GLU A 11 8.74 -9.54 5.80
CA GLU A 11 7.43 -8.91 5.77
C GLU A 11 7.32 -7.97 6.97
N LYS A 12 6.91 -6.72 6.72
CA LYS A 12 6.68 -5.72 7.76
C LYS A 12 5.30 -5.10 7.56
N THR A 13 4.52 -5.05 8.63
CA THR A 13 3.16 -4.51 8.59
C THR A 13 2.98 -3.35 9.55
N LEU A 14 2.16 -2.38 9.13
CA LEU A 14 1.63 -1.33 9.97
C LEU A 14 0.12 -1.31 9.85
N ASP A 15 -0.56 -1.53 10.97
CA ASP A 15 -2.02 -1.50 11.02
C ASP A 15 -2.52 -0.21 11.65
N SER A 16 -3.58 0.36 11.08
CA SER A 16 -4.31 1.44 11.71
C SER A 16 -5.14 0.93 12.89
N ARG A 17 -5.60 1.87 13.73
CA ARG A 17 -6.77 1.63 14.58
C ARG A 17 -8.01 1.34 13.73
N ASN A 18 -9.08 0.88 14.38
CA ASN A 18 -10.39 0.74 13.75
C ASN A 18 -10.88 2.10 13.25
N ILE A 19 -11.50 2.09 12.07
CA ILE A 19 -12.07 3.26 11.41
C ILE A 19 -13.51 2.93 11.07
N VAL A 20 -14.44 3.76 11.55
CA VAL A 20 -15.87 3.61 11.26
C VAL A 20 -16.19 4.41 10.01
N MET A 21 -16.65 3.72 8.98
CA MET A 21 -17.03 4.34 7.72
C MET A 21 -18.43 4.96 7.86
N GLY A 22 -18.55 6.23 7.49
CA GLY A 22 -19.83 6.93 7.43
C GLY A 22 -20.69 6.46 6.26
N SER A 23 -21.62 7.32 5.83
CA SER A 23 -22.36 7.13 4.59
C SER A 23 -21.77 7.98 3.47
N GLY A 24 -21.82 7.47 2.24
CA GLY A 24 -21.45 8.22 1.04
C GLY A 24 -20.19 7.69 0.37
N ALA A 25 -19.50 8.56 -0.36
CA ALA A 25 -18.22 8.23 -0.99
C ALA A 25 -17.08 8.44 0.01
N HIS A 26 -16.10 7.55 -0.02
CA HIS A 26 -14.93 7.60 0.84
C HIS A 26 -13.66 7.70 0.01
N GLN A 27 -12.70 8.46 0.52
CA GLN A 27 -11.40 8.62 -0.12
C GLN A 27 -10.30 8.50 0.93
N ILE A 28 -9.26 7.72 0.61
CA ILE A 28 -8.01 7.68 1.34
C ILE A 28 -7.04 8.65 0.65
N SER A 29 -6.36 9.48 1.42
CA SER A 29 -5.25 10.31 0.93
C SER A 29 -4.07 10.24 1.89
N PHE A 30 -2.86 10.18 1.34
CA PHE A 30 -1.62 10.20 2.10
C PHE A 30 -0.46 10.66 1.24
N ARG A 31 0.67 10.96 1.89
CA ARG A 31 1.95 11.20 1.24
C ARG A 31 2.88 10.02 1.43
N ASN A 32 3.56 9.63 0.37
CA ASN A 32 4.57 8.58 0.40
C ASN A 32 5.84 9.00 -0.34
N ASN A 33 6.97 8.52 0.14
CA ASN A 33 8.28 8.64 -0.50
C ASN A 33 8.96 7.30 -0.35
N PHE A 34 9.31 6.65 -1.45
CA PHE A 34 9.87 5.30 -1.44
C PHE A 34 11.09 5.22 -2.36
N ASN A 35 12.08 4.47 -1.89
CA ASN A 35 13.24 4.06 -2.66
C ASN A 35 13.54 2.61 -2.27
N THR A 36 13.01 1.68 -3.05
CA THR A 36 13.13 0.23 -2.81
C THR A 36 14.01 -0.43 -3.87
N GLU A 37 14.47 -1.64 -3.60
CA GLU A 37 15.24 -2.42 -4.56
C GLU A 37 14.48 -2.60 -5.88
N HIS A 38 15.13 -2.19 -6.97
CA HIS A 38 14.67 -2.34 -8.34
C HIS A 38 15.85 -2.25 -9.30
N ASP A 39 15.74 -2.89 -10.46
CA ASP A 39 16.60 -2.61 -11.60
C ASP A 39 16.03 -1.43 -12.40
N PRO A 40 16.83 -0.38 -12.70
CA PRO A 40 16.38 0.75 -13.50
C PRO A 40 16.33 0.41 -15.01
N PRO A 41 15.72 1.27 -15.86
CA PRO A 41 15.63 1.06 -17.30
C PRO A 41 16.95 0.66 -17.99
N PRO A 42 16.91 -0.15 -19.08
CA PRO A 42 15.78 -0.30 -20.01
C PRO A 42 14.76 -1.40 -19.69
N ALA A 43 15.09 -2.35 -18.80
CA ALA A 43 14.13 -3.32 -18.28
C ALA A 43 13.96 -3.02 -16.79
N GLU A 44 12.87 -2.33 -16.45
CA GLU A 44 12.57 -2.03 -15.05
C GLU A 44 12.02 -3.29 -14.38
N ILE A 45 12.69 -3.74 -13.33
CA ILE A 45 12.31 -4.93 -12.55
C ILE A 45 12.17 -4.51 -11.10
N PHE A 46 11.04 -4.85 -10.49
CA PHE A 46 10.73 -4.48 -9.12
C PHE A 46 10.93 -5.68 -8.21
N TRP A 47 11.91 -5.60 -7.32
CA TRP A 47 12.25 -6.70 -6.39
C TRP A 47 11.53 -6.50 -5.04
N ASP A 48 11.54 -5.24 -4.57
CA ASP A 48 10.99 -4.86 -3.27
C ASP A 48 9.90 -3.81 -3.37
N GLY A 49 8.94 -3.84 -2.46
CA GLY A 49 7.89 -2.83 -2.45
C GLY A 49 6.87 -3.00 -1.34
N TYR A 50 5.80 -2.20 -1.44
CA TYR A 50 4.74 -2.21 -0.43
C TYR A 50 3.37 -1.91 -1.03
N VAL A 51 2.35 -2.36 -0.32
CA VAL A 51 0.94 -2.27 -0.70
C VAL A 51 0.11 -1.64 0.41
N LEU A 52 -1.08 -1.16 0.05
CA LEU A 52 -2.13 -0.78 1.00
C LEU A 52 -3.25 -1.83 0.95
N GLU A 53 -3.57 -2.38 2.10
CA GLU A 53 -4.59 -3.41 2.27
C GLU A 53 -5.69 -2.94 3.22
N VAL A 54 -6.88 -3.50 3.07
CA VAL A 54 -8.05 -3.18 3.89
C VAL A 54 -8.64 -4.46 4.46
N SER A 55 -8.95 -4.45 5.75
CA SER A 55 -9.77 -5.46 6.42
C SER A 55 -11.12 -4.84 6.78
N VAL A 56 -12.21 -5.54 6.48
CA VAL A 56 -13.58 -5.12 6.79
C VAL A 56 -14.12 -6.02 7.90
N ASN A 57 -14.60 -5.41 8.99
CA ASN A 57 -15.15 -6.06 10.18
C ASN A 57 -14.25 -7.15 10.79
N GLY A 58 -12.93 -6.96 10.73
CA GLY A 58 -11.96 -7.92 11.25
C GLY A 58 -11.76 -9.17 10.37
N GLY A 59 -12.23 -9.14 9.12
CA GLY A 59 -11.92 -10.16 8.12
C GLY A 59 -10.46 -10.14 7.65
N ALA A 60 -10.15 -10.97 6.65
CA ALA A 60 -8.83 -10.97 6.02
C ALA A 60 -8.50 -9.60 5.41
N PHE A 61 -7.22 -9.25 5.43
CA PHE A 61 -6.73 -8.11 4.67
C PHE A 61 -6.67 -8.48 3.20
N VAL A 62 -7.26 -7.64 2.36
CA VAL A 62 -7.19 -7.74 0.89
C VAL A 62 -6.61 -6.45 0.34
N ASP A 63 -6.03 -6.49 -0.86
CA ASP A 63 -5.51 -5.30 -1.52
C ASP A 63 -6.60 -4.22 -1.63
N VAL A 64 -6.24 -2.94 -1.54
CA VAL A 64 -7.20 -1.84 -1.71
C VAL A 64 -7.92 -1.89 -3.05
N THR A 65 -7.29 -2.45 -4.09
CA THR A 65 -7.88 -2.63 -5.43
C THR A 65 -8.74 -3.89 -5.56
N ASP A 66 -8.80 -4.75 -4.54
CA ASP A 66 -9.64 -5.95 -4.55
C ASP A 66 -11.11 -5.57 -4.83
N PRO A 67 -11.86 -6.33 -5.66
CA PRO A 67 -13.24 -6.00 -6.02
C PRO A 67 -14.19 -5.83 -4.82
N THR A 68 -13.88 -6.46 -3.68
CA THR A 68 -14.65 -6.31 -2.44
C THR A 68 -14.41 -4.98 -1.73
N ILE A 69 -13.31 -4.28 -2.03
CA ILE A 69 -13.03 -2.92 -1.56
C ILE A 69 -13.35 -1.88 -2.65
N GLY A 70 -13.04 -2.22 -3.90
CA GLY A 70 -13.29 -1.39 -5.09
C GLY A 70 -12.43 -0.13 -5.14
N GLY A 71 -11.22 -0.17 -4.58
CA GLY A 71 -10.31 0.96 -4.59
C GLY A 71 -9.84 1.32 -5.99
N THR A 72 -9.84 2.62 -6.31
CA THR A 72 -9.31 3.14 -7.58
C THR A 72 -8.39 4.33 -7.31
N PHE A 73 -7.21 4.31 -7.93
CA PHE A 73 -6.23 5.39 -7.79
C PHE A 73 -6.65 6.62 -8.59
N VAL A 74 -6.66 7.77 -7.93
CA VAL A 74 -6.82 9.10 -8.55
C VAL A 74 -5.44 9.69 -8.85
N SER A 75 -4.49 9.53 -7.94
CA SER A 75 -3.09 9.95 -8.08
C SER A 75 -2.16 9.00 -7.31
N GLY A 76 -0.88 9.00 -7.68
CA GLY A 76 0.15 8.18 -7.04
C GLY A 76 -0.17 6.68 -7.02
N PRO A 77 -0.54 6.06 -8.16
CA PRO A 77 -0.86 4.63 -8.20
C PRO A 77 0.37 3.77 -7.86
N TYR A 78 0.14 2.47 -7.69
CA TYR A 78 1.21 1.47 -7.74
C TYR A 78 2.08 1.67 -8.99
N THR A 79 3.40 1.52 -8.82
CA THR A 79 4.38 1.77 -9.89
C THR A 79 4.49 0.56 -10.83
N GLY A 80 4.35 -0.66 -10.29
CA GLY A 80 4.35 -1.87 -11.08
C GLY A 80 4.18 -3.14 -10.25
N GLU A 81 4.35 -4.27 -10.90
CA GLU A 81 4.25 -5.60 -10.29
C GLU A 81 5.62 -6.00 -9.72
N ILE A 82 5.65 -6.46 -8.47
CA ILE A 82 6.83 -7.12 -7.92
C ILE A 82 7.08 -8.39 -8.72
N ASP A 83 8.30 -8.57 -9.22
CA ASP A 83 8.65 -9.68 -10.08
C ASP A 83 8.25 -11.01 -9.44
N GLY A 84 7.60 -11.88 -10.23
CA GLY A 84 7.08 -13.16 -9.74
C GLY A 84 8.17 -14.12 -9.26
N THR A 85 9.43 -13.86 -9.60
CA THR A 85 10.60 -14.66 -9.20
C THR A 85 11.43 -14.02 -8.08
N ALA A 86 11.02 -12.86 -7.57
CA ALA A 86 11.74 -12.09 -6.55
C ALA A 86 11.83 -12.76 -5.17
N ASN A 87 11.34 -13.98 -4.93
CA ASN A 87 11.17 -14.58 -3.57
C ASN A 87 10.62 -13.62 -2.49
N ASN A 88 9.84 -12.63 -2.90
CA ASN A 88 9.28 -11.58 -2.05
C ASN A 88 7.87 -12.00 -1.59
N PRO A 89 7.45 -11.73 -0.34
CA PRO A 89 6.08 -12.01 0.13
C PRO A 89 4.96 -11.32 -0.66
N LEU A 90 5.31 -10.35 -1.51
CA LEU A 90 4.42 -9.62 -2.41
C LEU A 90 4.65 -9.97 -3.91
N ALA A 91 5.47 -10.97 -4.24
CA ALA A 91 5.73 -11.37 -5.62
C ALA A 91 4.44 -11.62 -6.42
N GLY A 92 4.38 -11.08 -7.65
CA GLY A 92 3.22 -11.12 -8.53
C GLY A 92 2.09 -10.17 -8.15
N ARG A 93 2.31 -9.21 -7.23
CA ARG A 93 1.35 -8.17 -6.88
C ARG A 93 1.79 -6.81 -7.40
N LEU A 94 0.82 -6.00 -7.83
CA LEU A 94 1.04 -4.56 -8.00
C LEU A 94 1.37 -3.92 -6.65
N ALA A 95 2.38 -3.06 -6.63
CA ALA A 95 2.89 -2.40 -5.44
C ALA A 95 3.48 -1.03 -5.78
N TRP A 96 3.75 -0.23 -4.75
CA TRP A 96 4.73 0.84 -4.85
C TRP A 96 6.13 0.23 -4.69
N SER A 97 6.93 0.36 -5.74
CA SER A 97 8.32 -0.09 -5.84
C SER A 97 9.14 0.91 -6.66
N GLY A 98 10.47 0.84 -6.56
CA GLY A 98 11.39 1.72 -7.24
C GLY A 98 11.67 2.99 -6.46
N ASN A 99 11.94 4.10 -7.17
CA ASN A 99 12.25 5.38 -6.55
C ASN A 99 11.22 6.46 -6.96
N SER A 100 10.48 6.98 -5.98
CA SER A 100 9.46 8.02 -6.21
C SER A 100 10.05 9.42 -6.47
N GLY A 101 11.37 9.61 -6.32
CA GLY A 101 12.04 10.90 -6.52
C GLY A 101 11.75 11.92 -5.41
N GLY A 102 11.17 11.49 -4.29
CA GLY A 102 10.69 12.34 -3.21
C GLY A 102 9.25 12.01 -2.81
N TYR A 103 8.65 12.90 -2.00
CA TYR A 103 7.25 12.72 -1.59
C TYR A 103 6.29 12.96 -2.76
N ILE A 104 5.37 12.02 -2.95
CA ILE A 104 4.21 12.13 -3.84
C ILE A 104 2.92 12.09 -3.03
N ASP A 105 1.84 12.59 -3.63
CA ASP A 105 0.49 12.48 -3.09
C ASP A 105 -0.24 11.29 -3.71
N THR A 106 -0.65 10.34 -2.87
CA THR A 106 -1.51 9.23 -3.27
C THR A 106 -2.94 9.49 -2.80
N VAL A 107 -3.87 9.33 -3.73
CA VAL A 107 -5.31 9.49 -3.49
C VAL A 107 -6.04 8.29 -4.06
N ILE A 108 -6.85 7.63 -3.25
CA ILE A 108 -7.60 6.41 -3.59
C ILE A 108 -9.06 6.61 -3.26
N ASN A 109 -9.93 6.51 -4.25
CA ASN A 109 -11.37 6.42 -4.01
C ASN A 109 -11.70 4.99 -3.56
N LEU A 110 -12.43 4.84 -2.46
CA LEU A 110 -12.98 3.56 -2.05
C LEU A 110 -14.36 3.40 -2.71
N GLY A 111 -14.44 2.58 -3.74
CA GLY A 111 -15.59 2.50 -4.64
C GLY A 111 -16.75 1.63 -4.16
N ASN A 112 -16.60 0.90 -3.05
CA ASN A 112 -17.63 -0.03 -2.61
C ASN A 112 -18.60 0.59 -1.58
N ALA A 113 -19.85 0.83 -2.00
CA ALA A 113 -20.93 1.25 -1.11
C ALA A 113 -21.18 0.28 0.06
N ALA A 114 -20.75 -0.99 -0.06
CA ALA A 114 -20.79 -1.97 1.02
C ALA A 114 -19.90 -1.62 2.21
N LEU A 115 -18.94 -0.69 2.05
CA LEU A 115 -18.13 -0.18 3.16
C LEU A 115 -18.91 0.76 4.08
N ASN A 116 -20.03 1.34 3.63
CA ASN A 116 -20.83 2.27 4.44
C ASN A 116 -21.30 1.61 5.74
N GLY A 117 -21.02 2.27 6.88
CA GLY A 117 -21.36 1.78 8.20
C GLY A 117 -20.50 0.62 8.71
N GLN A 118 -19.54 0.14 7.93
CA GLN A 118 -18.62 -0.91 8.36
C GLN A 118 -17.47 -0.34 9.18
N THR A 119 -16.84 -1.21 9.97
CA THR A 119 -15.56 -0.89 10.60
C THR A 119 -14.45 -1.47 9.76
N ILE A 120 -13.49 -0.64 9.34
CA ILE A 120 -12.31 -1.08 8.60
C ILE A 120 -11.04 -0.95 9.43
N LYS A 121 -10.01 -1.67 9.01
CA LYS A 121 -8.61 -1.38 9.31
C LYS A 121 -7.84 -1.23 8.00
N ILE A 122 -6.88 -0.32 7.98
CA ILE A 122 -5.90 -0.19 6.92
C ILE A 122 -4.61 -0.86 7.38
N ARG A 123 -3.95 -1.56 6.46
CA ARG A 123 -2.60 -2.08 6.62
C ARG A 123 -1.70 -1.56 5.52
N LEU A 124 -0.52 -1.08 5.90
CA LEU A 124 0.60 -1.02 4.98
C LEU A 124 1.41 -2.30 5.16
N ARG A 125 1.71 -2.99 4.06
CA ARG A 125 2.52 -4.21 4.09
C ARG A 125 3.69 -4.04 3.13
N MET A 126 4.90 -4.10 3.66
CA MET A 126 6.14 -4.06 2.91
C MET A 126 6.72 -5.47 2.83
N GLY A 127 7.16 -5.86 1.63
CA GLY A 127 7.87 -7.10 1.38
C GLY A 127 9.27 -6.81 0.84
N THR A 128 10.26 -7.55 1.32
CA THR A 128 11.63 -7.54 0.79
C THR A 128 12.05 -8.93 0.30
N ASP A 129 12.96 -8.98 -0.68
CA ASP A 129 13.55 -10.20 -1.24
C ASP A 129 14.83 -10.65 -0.50
N GLU A 130 15.55 -11.65 -1.02
CA GLU A 130 16.78 -12.18 -0.42
C GLU A 130 18.03 -11.30 -0.53
N ALA A 131 17.98 -10.17 -1.25
CA ALA A 131 19.13 -9.39 -1.66
C ALA A 131 18.95 -7.88 -1.44
N THR A 132 19.99 -7.13 -1.82
CA THR A 132 20.18 -5.67 -1.81
C THR A 132 19.23 -4.83 -0.94
N ALA A 133 19.74 -4.29 0.17
CA ALA A 133 19.03 -3.24 0.88
C ALA A 133 18.94 -1.92 0.08
N ALA A 134 17.77 -1.29 0.10
CA ALA A 134 17.58 0.10 -0.29
C ALA A 134 17.13 0.98 0.91
N PRO A 135 16.93 2.30 0.74
CA PRO A 135 16.46 3.13 1.86
C PRO A 135 15.10 2.73 2.43
N GLY A 136 14.15 2.29 1.61
CA GLY A 136 12.81 1.92 2.04
C GLY A 136 11.77 3.03 1.88
N VAL A 137 10.78 3.05 2.77
CA VAL A 137 9.52 3.75 2.55
C VAL A 137 9.18 4.69 3.70
N HIS A 138 8.80 5.91 3.35
CA HIS A 138 8.16 6.87 4.22
C HIS A 138 6.69 6.99 3.86
N PHE A 139 5.86 7.02 4.89
CA PHE A 139 4.43 7.20 4.78
C PHE A 139 3.96 8.24 5.79
N ASP A 140 3.22 9.25 5.35
CA ASP A 140 2.82 10.37 6.18
C ASP A 140 1.42 10.87 5.81
N THR A 141 0.79 11.59 6.75
CA THR A 141 -0.42 12.39 6.48
C THR A 141 -1.61 11.56 5.99
N LEU A 142 -1.81 10.35 6.51
CA LEU A 142 -3.00 9.54 6.19
C LEU A 142 -4.28 10.20 6.71
N SER A 143 -5.20 10.45 5.79
CA SER A 143 -6.56 10.88 6.09
C SER A 143 -7.58 10.09 5.28
N ILE A 144 -8.78 9.95 5.85
CA ILE A 144 -9.93 9.32 5.19
C ILE A 144 -11.12 10.26 5.28
N THR A 145 -11.74 10.55 4.15
CA THR A 145 -12.95 11.37 4.11
C THR A 145 -14.21 10.53 4.35
N GLY A 146 -15.19 11.13 5.02
CA GLY A 146 -16.46 10.46 5.35
C GLY A 146 -16.30 9.31 6.35
N ALA A 147 -15.26 9.32 7.17
CA ALA A 147 -15.01 8.31 8.20
C ALA A 147 -14.68 8.96 9.55
N SER A 148 -14.92 8.24 10.64
CA SER A 148 -14.53 8.64 11.99
C SER A 148 -13.69 7.56 12.65
N CYS A 149 -12.88 7.97 13.62
CA CYS A 149 -12.25 7.03 14.53
C CYS A 149 -13.09 6.96 15.81
N PRO A 150 -13.35 5.76 16.35
CA PRO A 150 -13.97 5.62 17.66
C PRO A 150 -13.09 6.17 18.77
#